data_AF-A0A174MPG2-F1
#
_entry.id   AF-A0A174MPG2-F1
#
_cell.length_a   1.000
_cell.length_b   1.000
_cell.length_c   1.000
_cell.angle_alpha   90.00
_cell.angle_beta   90.00
_cell.angle_gamma   90.00
#
_symmetry.space_group_name_H-M   'P 1'
#
loop_
_entity.id
_entity.type
_entity.pdbx_description
1 polymer ?
#
loop_
_entity_poly.entity_id
_entity_poly.type
_entity_poly.pdbx_seq_one_letter_code
_entity_poly.pdbx_strand_id
1 'polypeptide(L)'
;MMGISHSCRAFLHKNGQVMIRVRWNNRKCEVGFSVGCNADLEKWDNENQRVRYNTTHKVGGKVYVARDINNRISQFLECIEESFTEYGVHSQIPTTKELKELVNEKLGRIEKEIVVVGSIEREKSFREIFNDFLEVCSIERSWSESVHHKYVQVWNQLNSCDPDISLVILDENKMTELKKCYVKNGYRNRTTVKQFRILKSFLRWIAANGYLVGQGVLNCKVNLTVTKKKLLF
;
A
#
# COMPACT_ATOMS: atom_id res chain seq x y z
N MET A 1 31.57 -1.90 3.36
CA MET A 1 30.54 -2.58 2.54
C MET A 1 30.87 -4.05 2.53
N MET A 2 29.95 -4.91 2.98
CA MET A 2 30.17 -6.35 3.00
C MET A 2 29.74 -6.93 1.65
N GLY A 3 30.65 -7.57 0.91
CA GLY A 3 30.31 -8.28 -0.32
C GLY A 3 29.68 -9.64 -0.02
N ILE A 4 28.39 -9.81 -0.30
CA ILE A 4 27.71 -11.09 -0.11
C ILE A 4 27.88 -11.94 -1.38
N SER A 5 28.77 -12.94 -1.30
CA SER A 5 28.94 -13.90 -2.40
C SER A 5 27.67 -14.71 -2.60
N HIS A 6 27.09 -14.61 -3.79
CA HIS A 6 25.89 -15.32 -4.19
C HIS A 6 25.99 -15.83 -5.63
N SER A 7 25.14 -16.78 -5.98
CA SER A 7 25.06 -17.37 -7.31
C SER A 7 23.60 -17.57 -7.70
N CYS A 8 23.24 -17.10 -8.88
CA CYS A 8 21.91 -17.20 -9.44
C CYS A 8 21.95 -18.13 -10.66
N ARG A 9 21.05 -19.10 -10.73
CA ARG A 9 20.92 -20.00 -11.88
C ARG A 9 19.48 -20.09 -12.33
N ALA A 10 19.19 -19.64 -13.56
CA ALA A 10 17.91 -19.86 -14.19
C ALA A 10 17.86 -21.26 -14.82
N PHE A 11 16.73 -21.95 -14.68
CA PHE A 11 16.51 -23.27 -15.23
C PHE A 11 15.04 -23.50 -15.52
N LEU A 12 14.77 -24.46 -16.40
CA LEU A 12 13.42 -24.89 -16.72
C LEU A 12 13.04 -26.12 -15.88
N HIS A 13 11.93 -26.04 -15.16
CA HIS A 13 11.40 -27.16 -14.40
C HIS A 13 10.67 -28.15 -15.32
N LYS A 14 10.49 -29.41 -14.89
CA LYS A 14 9.92 -30.50 -15.72
C LYS A 14 8.51 -30.21 -16.26
N ASN A 15 7.77 -29.31 -15.63
CA ASN A 15 6.44 -28.85 -16.03
C ASN A 15 6.48 -27.65 -17.01
N GLY A 16 7.67 -27.27 -17.52
CA GLY A 16 7.87 -26.13 -18.40
C GLY A 16 7.87 -24.77 -17.69
N GLN A 17 7.87 -24.74 -16.34
CA GLN A 17 7.92 -23.49 -15.58
C GLN A 17 9.36 -22.99 -15.47
N VAL A 18 9.57 -21.70 -15.74
CA VAL A 18 10.89 -21.06 -15.58
C VAL A 18 11.12 -20.73 -14.12
N MET A 19 12.24 -21.19 -13.57
CA MET A 19 12.63 -21.02 -12.17
C MET A 19 14.04 -20.43 -12.06
N ILE A 20 14.30 -19.66 -11.01
CA ILE A 20 15.63 -19.16 -10.67
C ILE A 20 16.01 -19.68 -9.29
N ARG A 21 17.16 -20.34 -9.20
CA ARG A 21 17.75 -20.78 -7.93
C ARG A 21 18.83 -19.80 -7.50
N VAL A 22 18.77 -19.35 -6.26
CA VAL A 22 19.75 -18.46 -5.65
C VAL A 22 20.42 -19.19 -4.50
N ARG A 23 21.76 -19.16 -4.46
CA ARG A 23 22.58 -19.71 -3.37
C ARG A 23 23.59 -18.69 -2.88
N TRP A 24 23.70 -18.52 -1.58
CA TRP A 24 24.64 -17.58 -0.95
C TRP A 24 25.20 -18.16 0.33
N ASN A 25 26.11 -17.41 0.98
CA ASN A 25 26.72 -17.78 2.25
C ASN A 25 27.40 -19.18 2.16
N ASN A 26 28.32 -19.35 1.22
CA ASN A 26 29.01 -20.62 0.94
C ASN A 26 28.07 -21.79 0.67
N ARG A 27 26.95 -21.53 -0.05
CA ARG A 27 25.91 -22.51 -0.41
C ARG A 27 25.14 -23.08 0.79
N LYS A 28 25.25 -22.47 1.97
CA LYS A 28 24.45 -22.86 3.15
C LYS A 28 22.99 -22.41 3.03
N CYS A 29 22.74 -21.34 2.29
CA CYS A 29 21.40 -20.82 2.05
C CYS A 29 21.03 -21.00 0.58
N GLU A 30 19.81 -21.51 0.33
CA GLU A 30 19.25 -21.73 -1.00
C GLU A 30 17.78 -21.29 -1.03
N VAL A 31 17.38 -20.58 -2.08
CA VAL A 31 15.97 -20.25 -2.34
C VAL A 31 15.65 -20.36 -3.84
N GLY A 32 14.43 -20.78 -4.15
CA GLY A 32 13.90 -20.86 -5.52
C GLY A 32 12.81 -19.83 -5.76
N PHE A 33 12.91 -19.12 -6.88
CA PHE A 33 11.92 -18.17 -7.37
C PHE A 33 11.25 -18.73 -8.63
N SER A 34 9.92 -18.74 -8.65
CA SER A 34 9.19 -18.94 -9.90
C SER A 34 9.18 -17.64 -10.68
N VAL A 35 9.53 -17.67 -11.97
CA VAL A 35 9.51 -16.48 -12.82
C VAL A 35 8.10 -16.21 -13.37
N GLY A 36 7.12 -17.08 -13.10
CA GLY A 36 5.72 -16.86 -13.51
C GLY A 36 5.47 -16.96 -15.02
N CYS A 37 6.47 -17.40 -15.78
CA CYS A 37 6.37 -17.69 -17.20
C CYS A 37 6.76 -19.14 -17.47
N ASN A 38 6.27 -19.67 -18.58
CA ASN A 38 6.55 -21.02 -19.01
C ASN A 38 7.29 -21.00 -20.36
N ALA A 39 8.12 -22.02 -20.59
CA ALA A 39 8.87 -22.20 -21.82
C ALA A 39 8.89 -23.67 -22.25
N ASP A 40 9.00 -23.87 -23.56
CA ASP A 40 9.20 -25.20 -24.16
C ASP A 40 10.60 -25.73 -23.81
N LEU A 41 10.68 -27.00 -23.40
CA LEU A 41 11.95 -27.67 -23.04
C LEU A 41 12.97 -27.67 -24.18
N GLU A 42 12.53 -27.87 -25.42
CA GLU A 42 13.39 -27.94 -26.60
C GLU A 42 14.01 -26.60 -27.00
N LYS A 43 13.43 -25.49 -26.52
CA LYS A 43 13.83 -24.12 -26.86
C LYS A 43 14.54 -23.41 -25.70
N TRP A 44 14.86 -24.15 -24.64
CA TRP A 44 15.67 -23.65 -23.52
C TRP A 44 17.16 -23.86 -23.81
N ASP A 45 17.95 -22.83 -23.56
CA ASP A 45 19.40 -22.86 -23.63
C ASP A 45 19.97 -23.01 -22.21
N ASN A 46 20.59 -24.15 -21.93
CA ASN A 46 21.15 -24.46 -20.61
C ASN A 46 22.47 -23.72 -20.32
N GLU A 47 23.22 -23.34 -21.36
CA GLU A 47 24.49 -22.63 -21.21
C GLU A 47 24.21 -21.17 -20.89
N ASN A 48 23.34 -20.54 -21.69
CA ASN A 48 22.94 -19.15 -21.50
C ASN A 48 21.86 -18.97 -20.42
N GLN A 49 21.27 -20.07 -19.94
CA GLN A 49 20.19 -20.10 -18.94
C GLN A 49 19.00 -19.24 -19.35
N ARG A 50 18.67 -19.26 -20.64
CA ARG A 50 17.68 -18.40 -21.28
C ARG A 50 16.91 -19.17 -22.34
N VAL A 51 15.78 -18.64 -22.77
CA VAL A 51 15.11 -19.19 -23.96
C VAL A 51 15.78 -18.67 -25.23
N ARG A 52 15.79 -19.50 -26.28
CA ARG A 52 16.35 -19.13 -27.58
C ARG A 52 15.65 -17.90 -28.14
N TYR A 53 16.43 -16.94 -28.63
CA TYR A 53 15.91 -15.69 -29.20
C TYR A 53 15.00 -15.95 -30.41
N ASN A 54 14.07 -15.01 -30.66
CA ASN A 54 13.14 -15.06 -31.78
C ASN A 54 12.23 -16.30 -31.83
N THR A 55 11.97 -16.93 -30.68
CA THR A 55 11.06 -18.07 -30.58
C THR A 55 9.77 -17.72 -29.83
N THR A 56 8.74 -18.54 -30.02
CA THR A 56 7.49 -18.51 -29.27
C THR A 56 7.27 -19.86 -28.60
N HIS A 57 6.72 -19.85 -27.38
CA HIS A 57 6.48 -21.04 -26.57
C HIS A 57 4.99 -21.18 -26.27
N LYS A 58 4.46 -22.39 -26.39
CA LYS A 58 3.03 -22.67 -26.17
C LYS A 58 2.91 -23.75 -25.10
N VAL A 59 2.75 -23.30 -23.86
CA VAL A 59 2.72 -24.18 -22.68
C VAL A 59 1.42 -23.97 -21.92
N GLY A 60 0.65 -25.04 -21.69
CA GLY A 60 -0.59 -24.99 -20.90
C GLY A 60 -1.68 -24.08 -21.48
N GLY A 61 -1.77 -23.97 -22.82
CA GLY A 61 -2.76 -23.13 -23.50
C GLY A 61 -2.43 -21.64 -23.54
N LYS A 62 -1.29 -21.21 -22.97
CA LYS A 62 -0.79 -19.83 -23.02
C LYS A 62 0.38 -19.71 -23.98
N VAL A 63 0.45 -18.57 -24.68
CA VAL A 63 1.54 -18.24 -25.61
C VAL A 63 2.49 -17.26 -24.93
N TYR A 64 3.79 -17.59 -24.93
CA TYR A 64 4.85 -16.75 -24.38
C TYR A 64 5.87 -16.43 -25.47
N VAL A 65 6.29 -15.17 -25.55
CA VAL A 65 7.33 -14.72 -26.50
C VAL A 65 8.69 -14.78 -25.82
N ALA A 66 9.72 -15.25 -26.53
CA ALA A 66 11.06 -15.41 -25.96
C ALA A 66 11.63 -14.12 -25.35
N ARG A 67 11.35 -12.96 -25.99
CA ARG A 67 11.74 -11.64 -25.49
C ARG A 67 11.19 -11.38 -24.09
N ASP A 68 9.91 -11.64 -23.88
CA ASP A 68 9.24 -11.36 -22.60
C ASP A 68 9.75 -12.29 -21.49
N ILE A 69 9.95 -13.58 -21.81
CA ILE A 69 10.55 -14.55 -20.88
C ILE A 69 11.96 -14.10 -20.47
N ASN A 70 12.82 -13.80 -21.44
CA ASN A 70 14.20 -13.40 -21.16
C ASN A 70 14.28 -12.08 -20.41
N ASN A 71 13.43 -11.11 -20.75
CA ASN A 71 13.31 -9.85 -20.00
C ASN A 71 12.87 -10.12 -18.56
N ARG A 72 11.91 -11.00 -18.34
CA ARG A 72 11.44 -11.35 -16.99
C ARG A 72 12.52 -12.05 -16.18
N ILE A 73 13.30 -12.95 -16.78
CA ILE A 73 14.48 -13.55 -16.14
C ILE A 73 15.48 -12.46 -15.74
N SER A 74 15.80 -11.53 -16.65
CA SER A 74 16.74 -10.44 -16.35
C SER A 74 16.27 -9.56 -15.20
N GLN A 75 14.98 -9.17 -15.17
CA GLN A 75 14.39 -8.40 -14.07
C GLN A 75 14.54 -9.11 -12.71
N PHE A 76 14.36 -10.43 -12.68
CA PHE A 76 14.57 -11.21 -11.45
C PHE A 76 16.03 -11.15 -10.99
N LEU A 77 16.97 -11.36 -11.92
CA LEU A 77 18.39 -11.39 -11.59
C LEU A 77 18.87 -10.03 -11.08
N GLU A 78 18.46 -8.94 -11.73
CA GLU A 78 18.74 -7.56 -11.31
C GLU A 78 18.16 -7.27 -9.92
N CYS A 79 16.90 -7.63 -9.69
CA CYS A 79 16.27 -7.46 -8.38
C CYS A 79 16.97 -8.25 -7.26
N ILE A 80 17.43 -9.47 -7.54
CA ILE A 80 18.17 -10.28 -6.56
C ILE A 80 19.52 -9.63 -6.23
N GLU A 81 20.23 -9.12 -7.24
CA GLU A 81 21.51 -8.42 -7.08
C GLU A 81 21.33 -7.15 -6.23
N GLU A 82 20.32 -6.34 -6.53
CA GLU A 82 19.98 -5.15 -5.74
C GLU A 82 19.65 -5.49 -4.29
N SER A 83 18.88 -6.56 -4.05
CA SER A 83 18.58 -7.03 -2.70
C SER A 83 19.85 -7.41 -1.93
N PHE A 84 20.79 -8.15 -2.53
CA PHE A 84 22.05 -8.46 -1.86
C PHE A 84 22.93 -7.23 -1.64
N THR A 85 22.91 -6.27 -2.56
CA THR A 85 23.62 -5.00 -2.42
C THR A 85 23.09 -4.23 -1.21
N GLU A 86 21.77 -4.16 -1.04
CA GLU A 86 21.09 -3.52 0.09
C GLU A 86 21.48 -4.17 1.42
N TYR A 87 21.45 -5.50 1.52
CA TYR A 87 21.92 -6.22 2.70
C TYR A 87 23.42 -6.00 2.97
N GLY A 88 24.24 -5.91 1.92
CA GLY A 88 25.68 -5.63 2.01
C GLY A 88 26.00 -4.22 2.52
N VAL A 89 25.15 -3.22 2.22
CA VAL A 89 25.23 -1.86 2.79
C VAL A 89 24.95 -1.90 4.29
N HIS A 90 23.92 -2.63 4.72
CA HIS A 90 23.54 -2.78 6.13
C HIS A 90 24.41 -3.78 6.91
N SER A 91 25.40 -4.41 6.26
CA SER A 91 26.25 -5.46 6.84
C SER A 91 25.46 -6.61 7.48
N GLN A 92 24.35 -6.99 6.84
CA GLN A 92 23.48 -8.09 7.27
C GLN A 92 23.51 -9.21 6.24
N ILE A 93 23.43 -10.47 6.68
CA ILE A 93 23.26 -11.62 5.79
C ILE A 93 21.78 -11.98 5.80
N PRO A 94 21.07 -11.93 4.67
CA PRO A 94 19.65 -12.24 4.65
C PRO A 94 19.41 -13.73 4.90
N THR A 95 18.34 -14.02 5.62
CA THR A 95 17.76 -15.36 5.70
C THR A 95 17.00 -15.70 4.41
N THR A 96 16.70 -16.99 4.21
CA THR A 96 15.97 -17.46 3.02
C THR A 96 14.56 -16.86 2.92
N LYS A 97 13.92 -16.60 4.07
CA LYS A 97 12.60 -15.97 4.14
C LYS A 97 12.67 -14.49 3.77
N GLU A 98 13.57 -13.74 4.40
CA GLU A 98 13.75 -12.29 4.18
C GLU A 98 14.12 -11.98 2.72
N LEU A 99 15.06 -12.73 2.13
CA LEU A 99 15.42 -12.55 0.73
C LEU A 99 14.22 -12.83 -0.19
N LYS A 100 13.42 -13.85 0.12
CA LYS A 100 12.25 -14.21 -0.67
C LYS A 100 11.16 -13.14 -0.58
N GLU A 101 10.94 -12.58 0.60
CA GLU A 101 9.98 -11.50 0.82
C GLU A 101 10.42 -10.24 0.08
N LEU A 102 11.65 -9.77 0.29
CA LEU A 102 12.18 -8.56 -0.34
C LEU A 102 12.16 -8.62 -1.88
N VAL A 103 12.58 -9.75 -2.46
CA VAL A 103 12.59 -9.91 -3.93
C VAL A 103 11.17 -9.95 -4.50
N ASN A 104 10.22 -10.65 -3.84
CA ASN A 104 8.83 -10.66 -4.31
C ASN A 104 8.13 -9.31 -4.10
N GLU A 105 8.54 -8.56 -3.07
CA GLU A 105 8.09 -7.21 -2.80
C GLU A 105 8.54 -6.25 -3.91
N LYS A 106 9.84 -6.23 -4.23
CA LYS A 106 10.42 -5.40 -5.30
C LYS A 106 9.86 -5.74 -6.68
N LEU A 107 9.53 -7.01 -6.93
CA LEU A 107 8.95 -7.47 -8.20
C LEU A 107 7.42 -7.29 -8.28
N GLY A 108 6.80 -6.72 -7.25
CA GLY A 108 5.36 -6.45 -7.19
C GLY A 108 4.50 -7.73 -7.23
N ARG A 109 5.04 -8.84 -6.73
CA ARG A 109 4.38 -10.16 -6.73
C ARG A 109 3.71 -10.51 -5.42
N ILE A 110 4.14 -9.86 -4.37
CA ILE A 110 3.28 -9.62 -3.23
C ILE A 110 2.37 -8.50 -3.71
N GLU A 111 1.05 -8.76 -3.79
CA GLU A 111 0.08 -7.67 -3.77
C GLU A 111 0.38 -6.89 -2.49
N LYS A 112 1.13 -5.81 -2.65
CA LYS A 112 1.09 -4.76 -1.66
C LYS A 112 -0.35 -4.26 -1.70
N GLU A 113 -1.18 -4.72 -0.78
CA GLU A 113 -1.93 -3.73 -0.01
C GLU A 113 -0.92 -2.63 0.31
N ILE A 114 -1.22 -1.43 -0.16
CA ILE A 114 -0.30 -0.30 -0.14
C ILE A 114 -0.01 0.03 1.33
N VAL A 115 0.97 -0.65 1.91
CA VAL A 115 1.50 -0.35 3.24
C VAL A 115 2.78 0.42 3.00
N VAL A 116 2.61 1.74 3.07
CA VAL A 116 3.69 2.70 3.19
C VAL A 116 4.50 2.35 4.44
N VAL A 117 5.81 2.27 4.24
CA VAL A 117 6.88 1.97 5.20
C VAL A 117 6.60 2.48 6.63
N GLY A 118 6.67 1.57 7.61
CA GLY A 118 6.94 1.94 9.01
C GLY A 118 6.12 1.17 10.05
N SER A 119 6.77 0.21 10.71
CA SER A 119 6.41 -0.43 11.99
C SER A 119 5.19 -1.36 12.05
N ILE A 120 5.47 -2.65 12.33
CA ILE A 120 4.68 -3.64 13.09
C ILE A 120 3.19 -3.29 13.21
N GLU A 121 2.33 -3.93 12.40
CA GLU A 121 0.88 -3.71 12.39
C GLU A 121 0.22 -4.13 13.72
N ARG A 122 0.21 -3.20 14.67
CA ARG A 122 -1.05 -2.92 15.36
C ARG A 122 -1.97 -2.28 14.32
N GLU A 123 -3.23 -2.68 14.27
CA GLU A 123 -4.23 -1.90 13.52
C GLU A 123 -4.13 -0.44 13.98
N LYS A 124 -3.83 0.47 13.03
CA LYS A 124 -3.72 1.89 13.36
C LYS A 124 -5.04 2.35 13.97
N SER A 125 -4.94 2.91 15.17
CA SER A 125 -6.09 3.52 15.84
C SER A 125 -6.66 4.64 14.97
N PHE A 126 -7.94 4.95 15.17
CA PHE A 126 -8.59 6.03 14.42
C PHE A 126 -7.84 7.37 14.56
N ARG A 127 -7.18 7.60 15.71
CA ARG A 127 -6.35 8.78 15.94
C ARG A 127 -5.06 8.77 15.12
N GLU A 128 -4.40 7.63 14.96
CA GLU A 128 -3.20 7.52 14.14
C GLU A 128 -3.53 7.78 12.66
N ILE A 129 -4.63 7.21 12.16
CA ILE A 129 -5.13 7.48 10.81
C ILE A 129 -5.39 8.98 10.59
N PHE A 130 -5.92 9.66 11.62
CA PHE A 130 -6.14 11.10 11.57
C PHE A 130 -4.83 11.92 11.56
N ASN A 131 -3.84 11.50 12.34
CA ASN A 131 -2.53 12.15 12.33
C ASN A 131 -1.82 11.96 10.97
N ASP A 132 -1.88 10.75 10.40
CA ASP A 132 -1.34 10.46 9.07
C ASP A 132 -2.00 11.35 8.00
N PHE A 133 -3.34 11.50 8.07
CA PHE A 133 -4.07 12.41 7.20
C PHE A 133 -3.55 13.85 7.31
N LEU A 134 -3.31 14.34 8.53
CA LEU A 134 -2.81 15.69 8.74
C LEU A 134 -1.40 15.86 8.18
N GLU A 135 -0.52 14.89 8.36
CA GLU A 135 0.86 14.94 7.88
C GLU A 135 0.91 14.88 6.35
N VAL A 136 0.31 13.84 5.76
CA VAL A 136 0.32 13.60 4.31
C VAL A 136 -0.38 14.75 3.57
N CYS A 137 -1.61 15.11 3.96
CA CYS A 137 -2.33 16.17 3.25
C CYS A 137 -1.71 17.55 3.46
N SER A 138 -1.05 17.80 4.60
CA SER A 138 -0.37 19.08 4.82
C SER A 138 0.79 19.27 3.85
N ILE A 139 1.58 18.22 3.63
CA ILE A 139 2.70 18.21 2.68
C ILE A 139 2.18 18.30 1.25
N GLU A 140 1.31 17.37 0.84
CA GLU A 140 0.81 17.27 -0.54
C GLU A 140 0.07 18.53 -1.02
N ARG A 141 -0.68 19.17 -0.12
CA ARG A 141 -1.54 20.31 -0.46
C ARG A 141 -1.02 21.64 0.08
N SER A 142 0.21 21.63 0.62
CA SER A 142 0.88 22.80 1.17
C SER A 142 -0.01 23.60 2.13
N TRP A 143 -0.61 22.92 3.11
CA TRP A 143 -1.55 23.55 4.02
C TRP A 143 -0.87 24.55 4.95
N SER A 144 -1.51 25.71 5.15
CA SER A 144 -1.15 26.62 6.24
C SER A 144 -1.54 26.03 7.59
N GLU A 145 -0.88 26.47 8.67
CA GLU A 145 -1.22 26.15 10.06
C GLU A 145 -2.72 26.35 10.39
N SER A 146 -3.34 27.38 9.81
CA SER A 146 -4.78 27.66 9.99
C SER A 146 -5.71 26.54 9.51
N VAL A 147 -5.27 25.70 8.56
CA VAL A 147 -6.01 24.55 8.05
C VAL A 147 -5.82 23.37 9.00
N HIS A 148 -4.59 23.15 9.48
CA HIS A 148 -4.27 22.15 10.49
C HIS A 148 -5.16 22.32 11.74
N HIS A 149 -5.22 23.56 12.28
CA HIS A 149 -6.09 23.89 13.41
C HIS A 149 -7.57 23.58 13.18
N LYS A 150 -8.10 23.76 11.96
CA LYS A 150 -9.51 23.45 11.65
C LYS A 150 -9.79 21.96 11.78
N TYR A 151 -8.89 21.11 11.26
CA TYR A 151 -9.05 19.67 11.37
C TYR A 151 -8.88 19.20 12.81
N VAL A 152 -7.86 19.70 13.53
CA VAL A 152 -7.68 19.39 14.96
C VAL A 152 -8.90 19.81 15.78
N GLN A 153 -9.51 20.96 15.47
CA GLN A 153 -10.74 21.40 16.11
C GLN A 153 -11.91 20.43 15.85
N VAL A 154 -12.06 19.94 14.62
CA VAL A 154 -13.07 18.90 14.30
C VAL A 154 -12.82 17.63 15.11
N TRP A 155 -11.57 17.19 15.19
CA TRP A 155 -11.20 16.02 15.96
C TRP A 155 -11.56 16.17 17.45
N ASN A 156 -11.20 17.30 18.06
CA ASN A 156 -11.51 17.57 19.47
C ASN A 156 -13.03 17.61 19.72
N GLN A 157 -13.81 18.11 18.76
CA GLN A 157 -15.27 18.13 18.85
C GLN A 157 -15.91 16.75 18.65
N LEU A 158 -15.28 15.88 17.87
CA LEU A 158 -15.69 14.48 17.76
C LEU A 158 -15.45 13.76 19.08
N ASN A 159 -14.23 13.87 19.62
CA ASN A 159 -13.86 13.26 20.89
C ASN A 159 -14.66 13.81 22.09
N SER A 160 -15.09 15.08 22.06
CA SER A 160 -15.95 15.63 23.12
C SER A 160 -17.38 15.09 23.07
N CYS A 161 -17.84 14.63 21.91
CA CYS A 161 -19.12 13.97 21.76
C CYS A 161 -19.05 12.48 22.08
N ASP A 162 -17.97 11.82 21.68
CA ASP A 162 -17.73 10.41 21.93
C ASP A 162 -16.21 10.13 21.99
N PRO A 163 -15.64 9.91 23.18
CA PRO A 163 -14.21 9.62 23.35
C PRO A 163 -13.77 8.29 22.72
N ASP A 164 -14.69 7.32 22.61
CA ASP A 164 -14.42 5.97 22.09
C ASP A 164 -14.73 5.86 20.59
N ILE A 165 -14.85 7.00 19.91
CA ILE A 165 -15.15 7.05 18.48
C ILE A 165 -14.08 6.31 17.67
N SER A 166 -14.54 5.37 16.85
CA SER A 166 -13.70 4.57 15.96
C SER A 166 -14.32 4.47 14.58
N LEU A 167 -13.52 4.05 13.60
CA LEU A 167 -13.99 3.89 12.22
C LEU A 167 -15.13 2.87 12.11
N VAL A 168 -15.09 1.81 12.92
CA VAL A 168 -16.08 0.72 12.93
C VAL A 168 -17.44 1.22 13.43
N ILE A 169 -17.45 2.14 14.39
CA ILE A 169 -18.67 2.70 15.00
C ILE A 169 -19.27 3.81 14.13
N LEU A 170 -18.50 4.35 13.18
CA LEU A 170 -18.91 5.48 12.37
C LEU A 170 -19.87 5.05 11.24
N ASP A 171 -21.16 4.93 11.55
CA ASP A 171 -22.24 4.64 10.60
C ASP A 171 -23.21 5.84 10.42
N GLU A 172 -24.30 5.66 9.65
CA GLU A 172 -25.29 6.73 9.43
C GLU A 172 -26.01 7.17 10.72
N ASN A 173 -26.25 6.22 11.64
CA ASN A 173 -26.88 6.50 12.92
C ASN A 173 -25.95 7.34 13.79
N LYS A 174 -24.66 6.98 13.82
CA LYS A 174 -23.63 7.71 14.56
C LYS A 174 -23.45 9.12 14.04
N MET A 175 -23.49 9.32 12.72
CA MET A 175 -23.50 10.66 12.13
C MET A 175 -24.69 11.51 12.59
N THR A 176 -25.85 10.88 12.79
CA THR A 176 -27.06 11.53 13.33
C THR A 176 -26.92 11.84 14.82
N GLU A 177 -26.31 10.95 15.62
CA GLU A 177 -25.99 11.19 17.03
C GLU A 177 -25.00 12.33 17.20
N LEU A 178 -23.92 12.34 16.43
CA LEU A 178 -22.94 13.43 16.41
C LEU A 178 -23.62 14.77 16.12
N LYS A 179 -24.56 14.79 15.15
CA LYS A 179 -25.34 15.99 14.86
C LYS A 179 -26.15 16.46 16.08
N LYS A 180 -26.82 15.54 16.78
CA LYS A 180 -27.57 15.86 18.02
C LYS A 180 -26.64 16.36 19.13
N CYS A 181 -25.47 15.74 19.29
CA CYS A 181 -24.46 16.18 20.25
C CYS A 181 -23.99 17.61 19.97
N TYR A 182 -23.73 17.94 18.70
CA TYR A 182 -23.32 19.29 18.33
C TYR A 182 -24.39 20.34 18.68
N VAL A 183 -25.67 20.02 18.47
CA VAL A 183 -26.79 20.89 18.86
C VAL A 183 -26.89 21.01 20.39
N LYS A 184 -26.76 19.89 21.12
CA LYS A 184 -26.78 19.87 22.60
C LYS A 184 -25.65 20.72 23.20
N ASN A 185 -24.47 20.71 22.58
CA ASN A 185 -23.32 21.51 22.97
C ASN A 185 -23.41 22.98 22.53
N GLY A 186 -24.54 23.41 21.96
CA GLY A 186 -24.79 24.81 21.59
C GLY A 186 -24.04 25.30 20.35
N TYR A 187 -23.49 24.41 19.53
CA TYR A 187 -22.82 24.83 18.30
C TYR A 187 -23.83 25.41 17.29
N ARG A 188 -23.50 26.57 16.73
CA ARG A 188 -24.31 27.20 15.68
C ARG A 188 -24.41 26.29 14.46
N ASN A 189 -25.59 26.21 13.84
CA ASN A 189 -25.83 25.39 12.64
C ASN A 189 -24.78 25.58 11.54
N ARG A 190 -24.35 26.83 11.30
CA ARG A 190 -23.30 27.14 10.31
C ARG A 190 -21.95 26.52 10.66
N THR A 191 -21.60 26.48 11.95
CA THR A 191 -20.38 25.83 12.45
C THR A 191 -20.50 24.33 12.25
N THR A 192 -21.59 23.72 12.72
CA THR A 192 -21.84 22.28 12.57
C THR A 192 -21.75 21.83 11.12
N VAL A 193 -22.39 22.55 10.18
CA VAL A 193 -22.32 22.23 8.74
C VAL A 193 -20.89 22.31 8.21
N LYS A 194 -20.09 23.29 8.64
CA LYS A 194 -18.68 23.40 8.24
C LYS A 194 -17.84 22.24 8.78
N GLN A 195 -18.02 21.90 10.05
CA GLN A 195 -17.26 20.83 10.70
C GLN A 195 -17.56 19.47 10.06
N PHE A 196 -18.82 19.19 9.74
CA PHE A 196 -19.18 17.97 9.02
C PHE A 196 -18.62 17.94 7.58
N ARG A 197 -18.45 19.09 6.91
CA ARG A 197 -17.76 19.11 5.60
C ARG A 197 -16.28 18.75 5.74
N ILE A 198 -15.62 19.27 6.77
CA ILE A 198 -14.21 18.98 7.07
C ILE A 198 -14.06 17.49 7.44
N LEU A 199 -14.92 16.97 8.32
CA LEU A 199 -14.96 15.56 8.68
C LEU A 199 -15.14 14.67 7.45
N LYS A 200 -16.08 14.98 6.57
CA LYS A 200 -16.25 14.22 5.32
C LYS A 200 -15.04 14.27 4.41
N SER A 201 -14.29 15.38 4.39
CA SER A 201 -13.05 15.47 3.64
C SER A 201 -12.01 14.47 4.17
N PHE A 202 -11.89 14.36 5.49
CA PHE A 202 -11.05 13.35 6.14
C PHE A 202 -11.54 11.93 5.80
N LEU A 203 -12.82 11.62 5.99
CA LEU A 203 -13.37 10.28 5.71
C LEU A 203 -13.22 9.85 4.25
N ARG A 204 -13.33 10.79 3.30
CA ARG A 204 -13.05 10.50 1.88
C ARG A 204 -11.59 10.17 1.64
N TRP A 205 -10.67 10.85 2.33
CA TRP A 205 -9.26 10.54 2.23
C TRP A 205 -8.98 9.15 2.81
N ILE A 206 -9.54 8.83 3.98
CA ILE A 206 -9.38 7.49 4.56
C ILE A 206 -9.92 6.41 3.61
N ALA A 207 -11.12 6.61 3.03
CA ALA A 207 -11.69 5.68 2.06
C ALA A 207 -10.80 5.51 0.81
N ALA A 208 -10.18 6.59 0.33
CA ALA A 208 -9.23 6.55 -0.78
C ALA A 208 -7.91 5.84 -0.43
N ASN A 209 -7.56 5.78 0.86
CA ASN A 209 -6.38 5.09 1.38
C ASN A 209 -6.69 3.66 1.87
N GLY A 210 -7.81 3.07 1.43
CA GLY A 210 -8.09 1.65 1.59
C GLY A 210 -8.88 1.24 2.84
N TYR A 211 -9.22 2.16 3.76
CA TYR A 211 -10.06 1.76 4.90
C TYR A 211 -11.55 1.73 4.54
N LEU A 212 -12.27 0.81 5.17
CA LEU A 212 -13.71 0.63 4.98
C LEU A 212 -14.49 1.80 5.58
N VAL A 213 -15.14 2.59 4.71
CA VAL A 213 -16.06 3.67 5.10
C VAL A 213 -17.39 3.46 4.39
N GLY A 214 -18.48 3.38 5.15
CA GLY A 214 -19.82 3.25 4.59
C GLY A 214 -20.19 4.44 3.70
N GLN A 215 -20.70 4.18 2.48
CA GLN A 215 -21.15 5.23 1.56
C GLN A 215 -22.23 6.15 2.17
N GLY A 216 -23.05 5.60 3.06
CA GLY A 216 -24.02 6.34 3.86
C GLY A 216 -23.42 7.50 4.66
N VAL A 217 -22.27 7.27 5.28
CA VAL A 217 -21.54 8.25 6.09
C VAL A 217 -21.03 9.39 5.22
N LEU A 218 -20.45 9.05 4.07
CA LEU A 218 -19.94 10.02 3.10
C LEU A 218 -21.07 10.89 2.52
N ASN A 219 -22.24 10.31 2.30
CA ASN A 219 -23.40 10.98 1.71
C ASN A 219 -24.35 11.63 2.73
N CYS A 220 -24.18 11.39 4.03
CA CYS A 220 -25.06 11.87 5.10
C CYS A 220 -25.31 13.39 5.03
N LYS A 221 -26.54 13.82 4.76
CA LYS A 221 -26.85 15.26 4.63
C LYS A 221 -27.02 15.89 6.00
N VAL A 222 -26.22 16.93 6.28
CA VAL A 222 -26.42 17.80 7.45
C VAL A 222 -27.58 18.75 7.17
N ASN A 223 -28.81 18.23 7.30
CA ASN A 223 -30.04 19.01 7.15
C ASN A 223 -30.23 19.92 8.37
N LEU A 224 -29.39 20.95 8.51
CA LEU A 224 -29.55 22.03 9.49
C LEU A 224 -29.86 23.32 8.74
N THR A 225 -30.90 24.02 9.16
CA THR A 225 -31.29 25.30 8.56
C THR A 225 -30.21 26.33 8.84
N VAL A 226 -29.56 26.84 7.79
CA VAL A 226 -28.57 27.92 7.89
C VAL A 226 -29.15 29.15 7.20
N THR A 227 -29.50 30.17 7.97
CA THR A 227 -29.94 31.46 7.43
C THR A 227 -28.77 32.10 6.68
N LYS A 228 -28.97 32.49 5.41
CA LYS A 228 -27.95 33.19 4.63
C LYS A 228 -27.73 34.57 5.24
N LYS A 229 -26.46 34.97 5.41
CA LYS A 229 -26.13 36.32 5.90
C LYS A 229 -26.60 37.31 4.82
N LYS A 230 -27.53 38.21 5.17
CA LYS A 230 -27.97 39.29 4.28
C LYS A 230 -26.77 40.20 4.06
N LEU A 231 -26.27 40.27 2.82
CA LEU A 231 -25.28 41.27 2.43
C LEU A 231 -26.01 42.61 2.42
N LEU A 232 -25.63 43.50 3.33
CA LEU A 232 -25.97 44.90 3.23
C LEU A 232 -24.83 45.51 2.40
N PHE A 233 -25.18 46.04 1.22
CA PHE A 233 -24.29 46.81 0.36
C PHE A 233 -24.11 48.21 0.94
#